data_AF-A0A1Q3CLM7-F1
#
_entry.id   AF-A0A1Q3CLM7-F1
#
_cell.length_a   1.000
_cell.length_b   1.000
_cell.length_c   1.000
_cell.angle_alpha   90.00
_cell.angle_beta   90.00
_cell.angle_gamma   90.00
#
_symmetry.space_group_name_H-M   'P 1'
#
loop_
_entity.id
_entity.type
_entity.pdbx_description
1 polymer ?
#
loop_
_entity_poly.entity_id
_entity_poly.type
_entity_poly.pdbx_seq_one_letter_code
_entity_poly.pdbx_strand_id
1 'polypeptide(L)'
;MHLYSQHSRILEFDGASKGNPGPAGAGAVLRFKDQSKGMATNNLAEYLSLILGLKYALNIGIKHICIKGDLKLVCMQVQGLWKINQEHLAVLCREARDLKDLFMSFQINHVLRVAVHGNI
;
A
#
# COMPACT_ATOMS: atom_id res chain seq x y z
N MET A 1 4.14 1.70 25.78
CA MET A 1 3.84 0.26 25.65
C MET A 1 4.09 -0.12 24.21
N HIS A 2 5.25 -0.71 23.89
CA HIS A 2 5.64 -1.06 22.51
C HIS A 2 5.04 -2.43 22.16
N LEU A 3 3.97 -2.45 21.38
CA LEU A 3 3.43 -3.66 20.78
C LEU A 3 4.15 -3.91 19.45
N TYR A 4 5.36 -4.47 19.49
CA TYR A 4 5.93 -5.09 18.31
C TYR A 4 5.27 -6.46 18.11
N SER A 5 4.10 -6.45 17.45
CA SER A 5 3.54 -7.64 16.80
C SER A 5 4.62 -8.27 15.92
N GLN A 6 4.75 -9.59 15.92
CA GLN A 6 5.69 -10.31 15.05
C GLN A 6 5.26 -10.06 13.60
N HIS A 7 5.89 -9.08 12.93
CA HIS A 7 5.59 -8.72 11.56
C HIS A 7 6.15 -9.80 10.63
N SER A 8 5.41 -10.90 10.46
CA SER A 8 5.72 -11.87 9.41
C SER A 8 5.53 -11.18 8.06
N ARG A 9 6.59 -11.17 7.24
CA ARG A 9 6.56 -10.67 5.87
C ARG A 9 6.67 -11.86 4.93
N ILE A 10 5.79 -11.93 3.93
CA ILE A 10 5.81 -12.99 2.91
C ILE A 10 6.32 -12.36 1.63
N LEU A 11 7.43 -12.86 1.09
CA LEU A 11 7.94 -12.51 -0.23
C LEU A 11 7.59 -13.64 -1.20
N GLU A 12 6.75 -13.34 -2.17
CA GLU A 12 6.43 -14.23 -3.29
C GLU A 12 7.15 -13.71 -4.53
N PHE A 13 7.69 -14.61 -5.35
CA PHE A 13 8.34 -14.26 -6.61
C PHE A 13 8.05 -15.32 -7.67
N ASP A 14 8.05 -14.92 -8.94
CA ASP A 14 7.90 -15.82 -10.08
C ASP A 14 8.65 -15.26 -11.29
N GLY A 15 9.06 -16.14 -12.21
CA GLY A 15 9.79 -15.78 -13.41
C GLY A 15 9.49 -16.73 -14.57
N ALA A 16 9.42 -16.18 -15.78
CA ALA A 16 9.10 -16.94 -16.98
C ALA A 16 10.03 -16.56 -18.14
N SER A 17 10.40 -17.53 -18.97
CA SER A 17 11.22 -17.35 -20.19
C SER A 17 10.58 -18.07 -21.38
N LYS A 18 10.65 -17.44 -22.56
CA LYS A 18 10.30 -18.09 -23.84
C LYS A 18 11.55 -18.71 -24.47
N GLY A 19 11.90 -19.94 -24.04
CA GLY A 19 13.08 -20.68 -24.49
C GLY A 19 14.25 -20.61 -23.50
N ASN A 20 15.35 -21.34 -23.76
CA ASN A 20 16.55 -21.31 -22.91
C ASN A 20 17.86 -21.36 -23.73
N PRO A 21 18.49 -20.21 -24.06
CA PRO A 21 18.11 -18.83 -23.67
C PRO A 21 16.99 -18.22 -24.54
N GLY A 22 16.21 -17.29 -23.98
CA GLY A 22 15.16 -16.53 -24.69
C GLY A 22 14.61 -15.33 -23.89
N PRO A 23 13.68 -14.54 -24.45
CA PRO A 23 13.08 -13.40 -23.76
C PRO A 23 12.40 -13.82 -22.44
N ALA A 24 12.69 -13.10 -21.35
CA ALA A 24 12.23 -13.45 -20.00
C ALA A 24 11.67 -12.25 -19.23
N GLY A 25 10.88 -12.54 -18.20
CA GLY A 25 10.36 -11.57 -17.24
C GLY A 25 10.27 -12.18 -15.83
N ALA A 26 10.23 -11.31 -14.82
CA ALA A 26 10.11 -11.70 -13.42
C ALA A 26 9.20 -10.73 -12.66
N GLY A 27 8.59 -11.21 -11.57
CA GLY A 27 7.75 -10.44 -10.67
C GLY A 27 7.93 -10.86 -9.22
N ALA A 28 7.68 -9.95 -8.29
CA ALA A 28 7.69 -10.23 -6.86
C ALA A 28 6.65 -9.38 -6.11
N VAL A 29 6.11 -9.93 -5.02
CA VAL A 29 5.17 -9.26 -4.12
C VAL A 29 5.63 -9.46 -2.69
N LEU A 30 5.79 -8.35 -1.96
CA LEU A 30 6.04 -8.36 -0.52
C LEU A 30 4.73 -8.05 0.23
N ARG A 31 4.24 -9.03 1.00
CA ARG A 31 3.03 -8.89 1.81
C ARG A 31 3.40 -8.68 3.27
N PHE A 32 2.85 -7.64 3.88
CA PHE A 32 2.94 -7.39 5.30
C PHE A 32 1.72 -8.02 5.97
N LYS A 33 1.94 -8.99 6.86
CA LYS A 33 0.86 -9.55 7.67
C LYS A 33 0.95 -8.91 9.05
N ASP A 34 0.11 -7.92 9.30
CA ASP A 34 -0.17 -7.51 10.66
C ASP A 34 -1.36 -8.34 11.18
N GLN A 35 -1.13 -9.08 12.26
CA GLN A 35 -2.18 -9.88 12.92
C GLN A 35 -2.92 -9.08 13.99
N SER A 36 -2.63 -7.78 14.16
CA SER A 36 -3.37 -6.95 15.11
C SER A 36 -4.82 -6.77 14.64
N LYS A 37 -5.72 -7.63 15.16
CA LYS A 37 -7.18 -7.42 15.11
C LYS A 37 -7.57 -6.37 16.16
N GLY A 38 -7.17 -5.13 15.92
CA GLY A 38 -7.68 -4.00 16.69
C GLY A 38 -9.08 -3.59 16.22
N MET A 39 -9.86 -2.94 17.07
CA MET A 39 -11.08 -2.26 16.63
C MET A 39 -10.70 -0.95 15.93
N ALA A 40 -10.79 -0.93 14.61
CA ALA A 40 -10.58 0.25 13.79
C ALA A 40 -11.67 0.34 12.72
N THR A 41 -11.99 1.56 12.28
CA THR A 41 -12.84 1.75 11.09
C THR A 41 -12.04 1.38 9.83
N ASN A 42 -12.73 1.00 8.75
CA ASN A 42 -12.08 0.69 7.48
C ASN A 42 -11.19 1.87 6.99
N ASN A 43 -11.65 3.11 7.16
CA ASN A 43 -10.88 4.29 6.78
C ASN A 43 -9.57 4.41 7.57
N LEU A 44 -9.62 4.17 8.89
CA LEU A 44 -8.43 4.20 9.74
C LEU A 44 -7.44 3.11 9.32
N ALA A 45 -7.93 1.88 9.09
CA ALA A 45 -7.10 0.76 8.66
C ALA A 45 -6.40 1.04 7.31
N GLU A 46 -7.11 1.63 6.34
CA GLU A 46 -6.54 1.98 5.04
C GLU A 46 -5.51 3.12 5.09
N TYR A 47 -5.71 4.12 5.96
CA TYR A 47 -4.69 5.14 6.16
C TYR A 47 -3.42 4.55 6.77
N LEU A 48 -3.55 3.70 7.79
CA LEU A 48 -2.42 3.06 8.44
C LEU A 48 -1.67 2.12 7.49
N SER A 49 -2.39 1.34 6.66
CA SER A 49 -1.78 0.46 5.67
C SER A 49 -1.00 1.25 4.61
N LEU A 50 -1.55 2.36 4.13
CA LEU A 50 -0.88 3.26 3.19
C LEU A 50 0.40 3.85 3.81
N ILE A 51 0.32 4.43 5.01
CA ILE A 51 1.45 5.04 5.71
C ILE A 51 2.57 4.01 5.93
N LEU A 52 2.21 2.80 6.37
CA LEU A 52 3.17 1.71 6.55
C LEU A 52 3.90 1.37 5.25
N GLY A 53 3.17 1.23 4.15
CA GLY A 53 3.72 0.95 2.82
C GLY A 53 4.66 2.06 2.33
N LEU A 54 4.26 3.33 2.49
CA LEU A 54 5.08 4.48 2.11
C LEU A 54 6.39 4.55 2.90
N LYS A 55 6.33 4.42 4.22
CA LYS A 55 7.52 4.39 5.08
C LYS A 55 8.47 3.27 4.68
N TYR A 56 7.94 2.08 4.41
CA TYR A 56 8.75 0.95 3.98
C TYR A 56 9.43 1.23 2.63
N ALA A 57 8.67 1.71 1.63
CA ALA A 57 9.20 2.02 0.32
C ALA A 57 10.33 3.06 0.37
N LEU A 58 10.17 4.12 1.18
CA LEU A 58 11.21 5.12 1.40
C LEU A 58 12.44 4.52 2.09
N ASN A 59 12.24 3.67 3.10
CA ASN A 59 13.32 3.02 3.84
C ASN A 59 14.20 2.13 2.94
N ILE A 60 13.62 1.52 1.89
CA ILE A 60 14.37 0.72 0.91
C ILE A 60 14.83 1.52 -0.32
N GLY A 61 14.67 2.85 -0.30
CA GLY A 61 15.19 3.75 -1.33
C GLY A 61 14.36 3.85 -2.62
N ILE A 62 13.07 3.45 -2.60
CA ILE A 62 12.19 3.66 -3.75
C ILE A 62 11.96 5.15 -3.96
N LYS A 63 12.20 5.64 -5.19
CA LYS A 63 12.03 7.04 -5.57
C LYS A 63 10.77 7.30 -6.41
N HIS A 64 10.32 6.31 -7.18
CA HIS A 64 9.15 6.40 -8.04
C HIS A 64 8.17 5.30 -7.63
N ILE A 65 6.92 5.66 -7.31
CA ILE A 65 5.93 4.72 -6.79
C ILE A 65 4.58 4.89 -7.47
N CYS A 66 3.93 3.75 -7.75
CA CYS A 66 2.54 3.67 -8.18
C CYS A 66 1.78 2.77 -7.21
N ILE A 67 0.76 3.33 -6.57
CA ILE A 67 0.02 2.72 -5.46
C ILE A 67 -1.39 2.41 -5.93
N LYS A 68 -1.90 1.24 -5.51
CA LYS A 68 -3.26 0.80 -5.76
C LYS A 68 -3.95 0.56 -4.42
N GLY A 69 -5.04 1.28 -4.15
CA GLY A 69 -5.85 1.13 -2.95
C GLY A 69 -7.31 0.84 -3.30
N ASP A 70 -8.05 0.21 -2.39
CA ASP A 70 -9.46 -0.17 -2.61
C ASP A 70 -10.46 0.85 -2.03
N LEU A 71 -10.03 1.76 -1.15
CA LEU A 71 -10.85 2.88 -0.70
C LEU A 71 -10.60 4.13 -1.53
N LYS A 72 -11.56 4.42 -2.42
CA LYS A 72 -11.59 5.66 -3.21
C LYS A 72 -11.46 6.91 -2.35
N LEU A 73 -12.08 6.92 -1.16
CA LEU A 73 -12.02 8.03 -0.22
C LEU A 73 -10.57 8.37 0.17
N VAL A 74 -9.78 7.38 0.56
CA VAL A 74 -8.38 7.57 0.97
C VAL A 74 -7.54 8.05 -0.22
N CYS A 75 -7.71 7.44 -1.40
CA CYS A 75 -7.00 7.86 -2.61
C CYS A 75 -7.26 9.34 -2.93
N MET A 76 -8.53 9.75 -2.94
CA MET A 76 -8.94 11.12 -3.28
C MET A 76 -8.49 12.15 -2.24
N GLN A 77 -8.52 11.78 -0.95
CA GLN A 77 -8.06 12.66 0.13
C GLN A 77 -6.53 12.83 0.10
N VAL A 78 -5.75 11.78 -0.15
CA VAL A 78 -4.28 11.88 -0.29
C VAL A 78 -3.88 12.71 -1.51
N GLN A 79 -4.65 12.64 -2.60
CA GLN A 79 -4.49 13.52 -3.76
C GLN A 79 -4.89 14.98 -3.50
N GLY A 80 -5.51 15.29 -2.36
CA GLY A 80 -6.00 16.62 -2.05
C GLY A 80 -7.31 17.00 -2.75
N LEU A 81 -7.94 16.05 -3.44
CA LEU A 81 -9.17 16.29 -4.21
C LEU A 81 -10.40 16.38 -3.31
N TRP A 82 -10.42 15.62 -2.21
CA TRP A 82 -11.55 15.56 -1.27
C TRP A 82 -11.16 16.10 0.11
N LYS A 83 -12.13 16.75 0.76
CA LYS A 83 -11.99 17.26 2.13
C LYS A 83 -12.08 16.13 3.17
N ILE A 84 -11.54 16.40 4.35
CA ILE A 84 -11.58 15.50 5.50
C ILE A 84 -12.36 16.20 6.60
N ASN A 85 -13.38 15.52 7.13
CA ASN A 85 -14.25 16.07 8.16
C ASN A 85 -13.90 15.55 9.57
N GLN A 86 -13.13 14.48 9.67
CA GLN A 86 -12.76 13.85 10.95
C GLN A 86 -11.32 14.19 11.29
N GLU A 87 -11.09 14.85 12.42
CA GLU A 87 -9.78 15.38 12.82
C GLU A 87 -8.70 14.30 12.91
N HIS A 88 -9.01 13.14 13.49
CA HIS A 88 -8.06 12.02 13.58
C HIS A 88 -7.64 11.48 12.21
N LEU A 89 -8.53 11.48 11.21
CA LEU A 89 -8.18 11.11 9.83
C LEU A 89 -7.40 12.22 9.11
N ALA A 90 -7.59 13.49 9.50
CA ALA A 90 -6.85 14.60 8.94
C ALA A 90 -5.36 14.53 9.30
N VAL A 91 -5.04 14.08 10.51
CA VAL A 91 -3.66 13.83 10.95
C VAL A 91 -3.01 12.74 10.08
N LEU A 92 -3.68 11.61 9.88
CA LEU A 92 -3.16 10.52 9.05
C LEU A 92 -3.00 10.91 7.58
N CYS A 93 -3.96 11.67 7.03
CA CYS A 93 -3.83 12.15 5.67
C CYS A 93 -2.67 13.12 5.50
N ARG A 94 -2.43 13.98 6.50
CA ARG A 94 -1.26 14.87 6.49
C ARG A 94 0.02 14.04 6.46
N GLU A 95 0.17 13.06 7.34
CA GLU A 95 1.33 12.17 7.34
C GLU A 95 1.50 11.45 5.99
N ALA A 96 0.43 10.92 5.41
CA ALA A 96 0.47 10.27 4.10
C ALA A 96 0.91 11.23 2.98
N ARG A 97 0.49 12.50 3.04
CA ARG A 97 0.89 13.54 2.08
C ARG A 97 2.35 13.94 2.28
N ASP A 98 2.80 14.12 3.51
CA ASP A 98 4.19 14.44 3.84
C ASP A 98 5.11 13.33 3.33
N LEU A 99 4.74 12.06 3.52
CA LEU A 99 5.47 10.91 2.97
C LEU A 99 5.43 10.85 1.44
N LYS A 100 4.26 11.14 0.83
CA LYS A 100 4.11 11.21 -0.62
C LYS A 100 5.09 12.21 -1.25
N ASP A 101 5.28 13.36 -0.61
CA ASP A 101 6.11 14.44 -1.16
C ASP A 101 7.63 14.15 -1.07
N LEU A 102 8.01 13.06 -0.38
CA LEU A 102 9.39 12.55 -0.38
C LEU A 102 9.74 11.70 -1.62
N PHE A 103 8.76 11.30 -2.43
CA PHE A 103 9.00 10.57 -3.67
C PHE A 103 9.24 11.52 -4.84
N MET A 104 10.14 11.15 -5.75
CA MET A 104 10.36 11.88 -7.01
C MET A 104 9.16 11.77 -7.96
N SER A 105 8.46 10.63 -7.93
CA SER A 105 7.18 10.46 -8.64
C SER A 105 6.24 9.64 -7.79
N PHE A 106 5.00 10.10 -7.70
CA PHE A 106 3.96 9.47 -6.91
C PHE A 106 2.66 9.37 -7.70
N GLN A 107 2.10 8.17 -7.78
CA GLN A 107 0.76 7.92 -8.30
C GLN A 107 -0.02 7.07 -7.30
N ILE A 108 -1.27 7.43 -7.05
CA ILE A 108 -2.20 6.62 -6.27
C ILE A 108 -3.51 6.48 -7.03
N ASN A 109 -3.96 5.24 -7.20
CA ASN A 109 -5.14 4.91 -7.98
C ASN A 109 -6.07 4.02 -7.16
N HIS A 110 -7.36 4.31 -7.23
CA HIS A 110 -8.37 3.41 -6.72
C HIS A 110 -8.56 2.23 -7.67
N VAL A 111 -8.50 1.01 -7.15
CA VAL A 111 -8.73 -0.22 -7.91
C VAL A 111 -9.85 -1.00 -7.24
N LEU A 112 -10.86 -1.36 -8.04
CA LEU A 112 -11.94 -2.23 -7.56
C LEU A 112 -11.39 -3.62 -7.29
N ARG A 113 -11.85 -4.24 -6.20
CA ARG A 113 -11.60 -5.66 -5.97
C ARG A 113 -12.29 -6.43 -7.09
N VAL A 114 -11.51 -7.05 -7.97
CA VAL A 114 -12.05 -8.08 -8.86
C VAL A 114 -12.38 -9.26 -7.95
N ALA A 115 -13.66 -9.59 -7.83
CA ALA A 115 -14.08 -10.82 -7.18
C ALA A 115 -13.51 -11.98 -7.99
N VAL A 116 -12.38 -12.52 -7.53
CA VAL A 116 -11.89 -13.79 -8.05
C VAL A 116 -12.85 -14.84 -7.49
N HIS A 117 -13.90 -15.16 -8.24
CA HIS A 117 -14.63 -16.40 -8.03
C HIS A 117 -13.65 -17.52 -8.38
N GLY A 118 -12.93 -17.99 -7.37
CA GLY A 118 -12.11 -19.18 -7.46
C GLY A 118 -13.03 -20.39 -7.57
N ASN A 119 -13.25 -20.85 -8.80
CA ASN A 119 -13.51 -22.25 -9.04
C ASN A 119 -12.14 -22.90 -9.28
N ILE A 120 -11.59 -23.47 -8.21
CA ILE A 120 -10.62 -24.58 -8.25
C ILE A 120 -11.33 -25.80 -7.68
#